data_AF-A0A845RHR2-F1
#
_entry.id   AF-A0A845RHR2-F1
#
_cell.length_a   1.000
_cell.length_b   1.000
_cell.length_c   1.000
_cell.angle_alpha   90.00
_cell.angle_beta   90.00
_cell.angle_gamma   90.00
#
_symmetry.space_group_name_H-M   'P 1'
#
loop_
_entity.id
_entity.type
_entity.pdbx_description
1 polymer ?
#
loop_
_entity_poly.entity_id
_entity_poly.type
_entity_poly.pdbx_seq_one_letter_code
_entity_poly.pdbx_strand_id
1 'polypeptide(L)'
;MKWSFKKVTAMIAILVVLAGGIFLAAYLKEVADYKRSVREIAIEEICLSDIPDGEYIGECNVDFIYAEVEVTVHSGRISNIRILEHKNERGQAAEVIIDKIVSEQRIDVDAVSGATNSSTVLKKAVENALILPEMQAEKID
;
A
#
# COMPACT_ATOMS: atom_id res chain seq x y z
N MET A 1 -25.92 -41.60 28.70
CA MET A 1 -25.48 -41.92 27.33
C MET A 1 -23.96 -41.77 27.25
N LYS A 2 -23.18 -42.84 27.50
CA LYS A 2 -21.70 -42.77 27.47
C LYS A 2 -21.25 -42.86 26.00
N TRP A 3 -20.91 -41.73 25.39
CA TRP A 3 -20.38 -41.72 24.03
C TRP A 3 -19.06 -42.50 23.99
N SER A 4 -18.92 -43.39 23.00
CA SER A 4 -17.69 -44.15 22.79
C SER A 4 -16.55 -43.19 22.48
N PHE A 5 -15.42 -43.34 23.16
CA PHE A 5 -14.21 -42.53 22.98
C PHE A 5 -13.84 -42.33 21.51
N LYS A 6 -14.02 -43.37 20.68
CA LYS A 6 -13.76 -43.33 19.22
C LYS A 6 -14.64 -42.33 18.46
N LYS A 7 -15.88 -42.12 18.90
CA LYS A 7 -16.82 -41.15 18.29
C LYS A 7 -16.46 -39.72 18.69
N VAL A 8 -16.00 -39.52 19.93
CA VAL A 8 -15.55 -38.22 20.42
C VAL A 8 -14.30 -37.76 19.66
N THR A 9 -13.30 -38.64 19.50
CA THR A 9 -12.07 -38.31 18.75
C THR A 9 -12.35 -38.03 17.28
N ALA A 10 -13.28 -38.76 16.65
CA ALA A 10 -13.69 -38.51 15.26
C ALA A 10 -14.37 -37.14 15.10
N MET A 11 -15.25 -36.74 16.03
CA MET A 11 -15.89 -35.43 15.99
C MET A 11 -14.88 -34.28 16.18
N ILE A 12 -13.91 -34.44 17.08
CA ILE A 12 -12.84 -33.44 17.27
C ILE A 12 -12.01 -33.32 15.99
N ALA A 13 -11.63 -34.43 15.36
CA ALA A 13 -10.88 -34.39 14.10
C ALA A 13 -11.66 -33.66 12.99
N ILE A 14 -12.96 -33.89 12.86
CA ILE A 14 -13.82 -33.18 11.90
C ILE A 14 -13.84 -31.69 12.21
N LEU A 15 -14.00 -31.29 13.49
CA LEU A 15 -13.99 -29.89 13.88
C LEU A 15 -12.66 -29.20 13.58
N VAL A 16 -11.53 -29.87 13.78
CA VAL A 16 -10.20 -29.34 13.44
C VAL A 16 -10.05 -29.15 11.94
N VAL A 17 -10.50 -30.12 11.13
CA VAL A 17 -10.47 -30.00 9.66
C VAL A 17 -11.38 -28.86 9.19
N LEU A 18 -12.57 -28.72 9.77
CA LEU A 18 -13.48 -27.61 9.46
C LEU A 18 -12.88 -26.26 9.84
N ALA A 19 -12.29 -26.14 11.03
CA ALA A 19 -11.62 -24.92 11.47
C ALA A 19 -10.44 -24.56 10.55
N GLY A 20 -9.62 -25.56 10.18
CA GLY A 20 -8.54 -25.38 9.21
C GLY A 20 -9.04 -24.97 7.83
N GLY A 21 -10.17 -25.54 7.37
CA GLY A 21 -10.81 -25.16 6.11
C GLY A 21 -11.33 -23.72 6.12
N ILE A 22 -11.95 -23.29 7.23
CA ILE A 22 -12.42 -21.90 7.41
C ILE A 22 -11.22 -20.94 7.40
N PHE A 23 -10.15 -21.26 8.14
CA PHE A 23 -8.94 -20.46 8.19
C PHE A 23 -8.28 -20.33 6.81
N LEU A 24 -8.16 -21.44 6.07
CA LEU A 24 -7.62 -21.45 4.71
C LEU A 24 -8.49 -20.61 3.76
N ALA A 25 -9.81 -20.73 3.83
CA ALA A 25 -10.71 -19.94 3.00
C ALA A 25 -10.60 -18.43 3.28
N ALA A 26 -10.48 -18.05 4.56
CA ALA A 26 -10.27 -16.66 4.96
C ALA A 26 -8.95 -16.11 4.39
N TYR A 27 -7.86 -16.85 4.52
CA TYR A 27 -6.55 -16.47 3.95
C TYR A 27 -6.58 -16.33 2.42
N LEU A 28 -7.22 -17.27 1.72
CA LEU A 28 -7.35 -17.19 0.26
C LEU A 28 -8.18 -15.98 -0.19
N LYS A 29 -9.20 -15.60 0.59
CA LYS A 29 -9.98 -14.39 0.34
C LYS A 29 -9.12 -13.14 0.51
N GLU A 30 -8.36 -13.04 1.59
CA GLU A 30 -7.45 -11.90 1.85
C GLU A 30 -6.42 -11.72 0.72
N VAL A 31 -5.80 -12.81 0.26
CA VAL A 31 -4.86 -12.77 -0.87
C VAL A 31 -5.55 -12.34 -2.18
N ALA A 32 -6.80 -12.75 -2.39
CA ALA A 32 -7.57 -12.35 -3.56
C ALA A 32 -7.95 -10.86 -3.52
N ASP A 33 -8.38 -10.39 -2.35
CA ASP A 33 -8.74 -8.99 -2.11
C ASP A 33 -7.51 -8.08 -2.28
N TYR A 34 -6.34 -8.47 -1.76
CA TYR A 34 -5.06 -7.79 -2.02
C TYR A 34 -4.69 -7.69 -3.50
N LYS A 35 -4.73 -8.81 -4.23
CA LYS A 35 -4.39 -8.81 -5.67
C LYS A 35 -5.33 -7.92 -6.46
N ARG A 36 -6.58 -7.80 -6.00
CA ARG A 36 -7.57 -6.93 -6.60
C ARG A 36 -7.27 -5.46 -6.31
N SER A 37 -7.03 -5.09 -5.05
CA SER A 37 -6.73 -3.71 -4.68
C SER A 37 -5.50 -3.18 -5.40
N VAL A 38 -4.41 -3.95 -5.47
CA VAL A 38 -3.21 -3.57 -6.23
C VAL A 38 -3.49 -3.38 -7.73
N ARG A 39 -4.33 -4.23 -8.33
CA ARG A 39 -4.67 -4.13 -9.77
C ARG A 39 -5.53 -2.91 -10.08
N GLU A 40 -6.39 -2.53 -9.15
CA GLU A 40 -7.31 -1.40 -9.30
C GLU A 40 -6.61 -0.05 -9.05
N ILE A 41 -5.38 -0.04 -8.51
CA ILE A 41 -4.57 1.18 -8.44
C ILE A 41 -4.23 1.65 -9.86
N ALA A 42 -4.78 2.79 -10.21
CA ALA A 42 -4.33 3.62 -11.32
C ALA A 42 -3.56 4.82 -10.75
N ILE A 43 -2.48 5.18 -11.43
CA ILE A 43 -1.71 6.39 -11.16
C ILE A 43 -2.18 7.44 -12.16
N GLU A 44 -2.68 8.56 -11.66
CA GLU A 44 -3.02 9.71 -12.47
C GLU A 44 -1.88 10.73 -12.45
N GLU A 45 -1.62 11.35 -13.59
CA GLU A 45 -0.64 12.44 -13.66
C GLU A 45 -1.29 13.74 -13.19
N ILE A 46 -0.57 14.47 -12.34
CA ILE A 46 -1.05 15.68 -11.69
C ILE A 46 -0.27 16.88 -12.23
N CYS A 47 -0.97 18.00 -12.45
CA CYS A 47 -0.33 19.27 -12.82
C CYS A 47 0.33 19.89 -11.59
N LEU A 48 1.64 19.65 -11.40
CA LEU A 48 2.40 20.16 -10.26
C LEU A 48 2.40 21.70 -10.13
N SER A 49 2.19 22.42 -11.24
CA SER A 49 2.12 23.89 -11.25
C SER A 49 0.91 24.44 -10.47
N ASP A 50 -0.13 23.63 -10.29
CA ASP A 50 -1.35 24.02 -9.57
C ASP A 50 -1.25 23.71 -8.07
N ILE A 51 -0.18 23.04 -7.64
CA ILE A 51 0.06 22.68 -6.24
C ILE A 51 0.89 23.80 -5.60
N PRO A 52 0.40 24.40 -4.49
CA PRO A 52 1.18 25.38 -3.75
C PRO A 52 2.50 24.81 -3.22
N ASP A 53 3.43 25.70 -2.90
CA ASP A 53 4.64 25.31 -2.19
C ASP A 53 4.27 24.81 -0.77
N GLY A 54 4.85 23.69 -0.36
CA GLY A 54 4.53 23.07 0.92
C GLY A 54 5.06 21.65 1.07
N GLU A 55 4.76 21.06 2.23
CA GLU A 55 5.02 19.66 2.54
C GLU A 55 3.67 18.94 2.67
N TYR A 56 3.54 17.82 1.99
CA TYR A 56 2.29 17.08 1.88
C TYR A 56 2.48 15.62 2.25
N ILE A 57 1.64 15.10 3.14
CA ILE A 57 1.67 13.68 3.53
C ILE A 57 0.63 12.92 2.73
N GLY A 58 1.06 11.82 2.12
CA GLY A 58 0.21 10.87 1.42
C GLY A 58 0.54 9.44 1.77
N GLU A 59 -0.48 8.60 1.79
CA GLU A 59 -0.35 7.19 2.12
C GLU A 59 -1.14 6.31 1.16
N CYS A 60 -0.73 5.05 1.05
CA CYS A 60 -1.46 4.02 0.33
C CYS A 60 -1.35 2.69 1.07
N ASN A 61 -2.49 2.08 1.40
CA ASN A 61 -2.57 0.80 2.10
C ASN A 61 -3.36 -0.22 1.27
N VAL A 62 -2.74 -1.37 1.00
CA VAL A 62 -3.35 -2.53 0.34
C VAL A 62 -3.06 -3.81 1.14
N ASP A 63 -3.31 -3.77 2.44
CA ASP A 63 -3.17 -4.87 3.41
C ASP A 63 -1.73 -5.33 3.66
N PHE A 64 -1.15 -6.06 2.71
CA PHE A 64 0.20 -6.61 2.84
C PHE A 64 1.28 -5.56 2.62
N ILE A 65 0.97 -4.52 1.84
CA ILE A 65 1.90 -3.45 1.51
C ILE A 65 1.28 -2.11 1.91
N TYR A 66 2.08 -1.29 2.58
CA TYR A 66 1.72 0.06 2.99
C TYR A 66 2.90 1.00 2.73
N ALA A 67 2.62 2.20 2.28
CA ALA A 67 3.60 3.28 2.22
C ALA A 67 2.99 4.60 2.67
N GLU A 68 3.78 5.38 3.40
CA GLU A 68 3.52 6.77 3.79
C GLU A 68 4.73 7.61 3.38
N VAL A 69 4.46 8.73 2.71
CA VAL A 69 5.48 9.64 2.21
C VAL A 69 5.13 11.08 2.54
N GLU A 70 6.17 11.90 2.71
CA GLU A 70 6.09 13.36 2.76
C GLU A 70 6.70 13.91 1.47
N VAL A 71 5.91 14.66 0.70
CA VAL A 71 6.30 15.25 -0.58
C VAL A 71 6.46 16.75 -0.40
N THR A 72 7.64 17.28 -0.71
CA THR A 72 7.90 18.72 -0.65
C THR A 72 7.78 19.33 -2.05
N VAL A 73 6.83 20.23 -2.23
CA VAL A 73 6.66 21.01 -3.47
C VAL A 73 7.27 22.39 -3.31
N HIS A 74 8.07 22.81 -4.29
CA HIS A 74 8.63 24.15 -4.34
C HIS A 74 8.70 24.67 -5.77
N SER A 75 8.15 25.86 -6.02
CA SER A 75 8.09 26.50 -7.34
C SER A 75 7.48 25.59 -8.42
N GLY A 76 6.36 24.93 -8.09
CA GLY A 76 5.63 24.04 -9.02
C GLY A 76 6.36 22.75 -9.39
N ARG A 77 7.28 22.30 -8.52
CA ARG A 77 8.12 21.11 -8.72
C ARG A 77 8.21 20.28 -7.44
N ILE A 78 8.36 18.97 -7.59
CA ILE A 78 8.70 18.07 -6.48
C ILE A 78 10.18 18.30 -6.15
N SER A 79 10.45 18.93 -5.01
CA SER A 79 11.81 19.22 -4.56
C SER A 79 12.42 18.07 -3.75
N ASN A 80 11.57 17.33 -3.03
CA ASN A 80 11.98 16.21 -2.20
C ASN A 80 10.81 15.27 -1.96
N ILE A 81 11.10 14.01 -1.68
CA ILE A 81 10.13 13.05 -1.15
C ILE A 81 10.84 12.23 -0.08
N ARG A 82 10.26 12.18 1.12
CA ARG A 82 10.73 11.36 2.24
C ARG A 82 9.78 10.20 2.45
N ILE A 83 10.32 8.99 2.55
CA ILE A 83 9.55 7.83 2.98
C ILE A 83 9.45 7.89 4.51
N LEU A 84 8.22 8.02 5.02
CA LEU A 84 7.94 8.01 6.45
C LEU A 84 7.77 6.57 6.95
N GLU A 85 7.03 5.76 6.19
CA GLU A 85 6.85 4.33 6.46
C GLU A 85 6.75 3.55 5.15
N HIS A 86 7.29 2.33 5.13
CA HIS A 86 7.13 1.40 4.01
C HIS A 86 7.09 -0.05 4.50
N LYS A 87 5.89 -0.57 4.73
CA LYS A 87 5.67 -2.00 4.94
C LYS A 87 5.70 -2.68 3.57
N ASN A 88 6.79 -3.36 3.28
CA ASN A 88 7.13 -3.74 1.91
C ASN A 88 7.25 -5.26 1.67
N GLU A 89 7.15 -6.08 2.73
CA GLU A 89 7.43 -7.52 2.70
C GLU A 89 8.82 -7.85 2.12
N ARG A 90 8.94 -7.99 0.80
CA ARG A 90 10.19 -8.24 0.07
C ARG A 90 10.50 -7.15 -0.97
N GLY A 91 9.70 -6.09 -1.00
CA GLY A 91 9.69 -5.05 -2.03
C GLY A 91 10.48 -3.79 -1.69
N GLN A 92 11.39 -3.84 -0.70
CA GLN A 92 12.21 -2.67 -0.31
C GLN A 92 12.97 -2.04 -1.49
N ALA A 93 13.37 -2.84 -2.49
CA ALA A 93 14.02 -2.34 -3.69
C ALA A 93 13.19 -1.30 -4.47
N ALA A 94 11.89 -1.18 -4.22
CA ALA A 94 11.04 -0.15 -4.82
C ALA A 94 11.36 1.28 -4.36
N GLU A 95 12.02 1.48 -3.21
CA GLU A 95 12.26 2.81 -2.65
C GLU A 95 13.10 3.71 -3.58
N VAL A 96 13.93 3.11 -4.44
CA VAL A 96 14.72 3.83 -5.46
C VAL A 96 13.87 4.60 -6.48
N ILE A 97 12.57 4.28 -6.62
CA ILE A 97 11.70 5.04 -7.53
C ILE A 97 11.48 6.47 -7.04
N ILE A 98 11.67 6.73 -5.75
CA ILE A 98 11.52 8.08 -5.18
C ILE A 98 12.48 9.06 -5.85
N ASP A 99 13.76 8.67 -5.96
CA ASP A 99 14.76 9.48 -6.67
C ASP A 99 14.39 9.68 -8.13
N LYS A 100 13.79 8.65 -8.78
CA LYS A 100 13.33 8.76 -10.16
C LYS A 100 12.19 9.77 -10.30
N ILE A 101 11.19 9.72 -9.41
CA ILE A 101 10.04 10.66 -9.42
C ILE A 101 10.55 12.10 -9.28
N VAL A 102 11.47 12.35 -8.34
CA VAL A 102 12.08 13.67 -8.16
C VAL A 102 12.88 14.08 -9.40
N SER A 103 13.65 13.17 -10.00
CA SER A 103 14.46 13.50 -11.18
C SER A 103 13.63 13.75 -12.46
N GLU A 104 12.57 12.96 -12.66
CA GLU A 104 11.73 13.01 -13.85
C GLU A 104 10.57 14.00 -13.70
N GLN A 105 10.29 14.47 -12.49
CA GLN A 105 9.14 15.32 -12.16
C GLN A 105 7.81 14.70 -12.62
N ARG A 106 7.71 13.38 -12.45
CA ARG A 106 6.60 12.56 -12.93
C ARG A 106 6.35 11.44 -11.94
N ILE A 107 5.08 11.17 -11.63
CA ILE A 107 4.73 10.15 -10.64
C ILE A 107 4.78 8.76 -11.28
N ASP A 108 4.27 8.60 -12.52
CA ASP A 108 4.23 7.31 -13.20
C ASP A 108 5.57 6.92 -13.84
N VAL A 109 6.56 6.67 -12.97
CA VAL A 109 7.87 6.11 -13.36
C VAL A 109 7.83 4.58 -13.42
N ASP A 110 8.83 4.01 -14.10
CA ASP A 110 8.98 2.56 -14.23
C ASP A 110 9.17 1.87 -12.87
N ALA A 111 8.34 0.85 -12.64
CA ALA A 111 8.42 0.01 -11.48
C ALA A 111 9.69 -0.85 -11.45
N VAL A 112 10.13 -1.22 -10.25
CA VAL A 112 11.32 -2.07 -10.07
C VAL A 112 10.94 -3.55 -10.23
N SER A 113 11.68 -4.26 -11.08
CA SER A 113 11.50 -5.71 -11.25
C SER A 113 11.68 -6.45 -9.92
N GLY A 114 10.73 -7.31 -9.57
CA GLY A 114 10.72 -8.00 -8.28
C GLY A 114 10.14 -7.19 -7.10
N ALA A 115 9.86 -5.90 -7.30
CA ALA A 115 9.25 -5.02 -6.31
C ALA A 115 8.08 -4.19 -6.89
N THR A 116 7.42 -4.70 -7.95
CA THR A 116 6.40 -3.98 -8.71
C THR A 116 5.24 -3.48 -7.85
N ASN A 117 4.68 -4.32 -6.97
CA ASN A 117 3.56 -3.92 -6.13
C ASN A 117 3.96 -2.81 -5.14
N SER A 118 5.14 -2.92 -4.52
CA SER A 118 5.70 -1.86 -3.68
C SER A 118 5.95 -0.58 -4.47
N SER A 119 6.43 -0.67 -5.73
CA SER A 119 6.58 0.50 -6.58
C SER A 119 5.23 1.18 -6.86
N THR A 120 4.19 0.40 -7.17
CA THR A 120 2.84 0.92 -7.38
C THR A 120 2.28 1.62 -6.13
N VAL A 121 2.47 1.03 -4.95
CA VAL A 121 2.00 1.60 -3.67
C VAL A 121 2.73 2.90 -3.33
N LEU A 122 4.05 2.95 -3.52
CA LEU A 122 4.83 4.20 -3.32
C LEU A 122 4.41 5.30 -4.30
N LYS A 123 4.21 4.97 -5.59
CA LYS A 123 3.68 5.93 -6.57
C LYS A 123 2.32 6.47 -6.14
N LYS A 124 1.43 5.58 -5.69
CA LYS A 124 0.09 5.97 -5.24
C LYS A 124 0.12 6.82 -3.96
N ALA A 125 1.03 6.55 -3.04
CA ALA A 125 1.21 7.37 -1.84
C ALA A 125 1.68 8.79 -2.20
N VAL A 126 2.63 8.92 -3.13
CA VAL A 126 3.09 10.22 -3.66
C VAL A 126 1.95 10.96 -4.36
N GLU A 127 1.19 10.26 -5.21
CA GLU A 127 -0.01 10.82 -5.83
C GLU A 127 -1.00 11.33 -4.78
N ASN A 128 -1.35 10.52 -3.79
CA ASN A 128 -2.29 10.89 -2.74
C ASN A 128 -1.82 12.12 -1.94
N ALA A 129 -0.51 12.30 -1.71
CA ALA A 129 0.02 13.51 -1.08
C ALA A 129 -0.32 14.77 -1.89
N LEU A 130 -0.28 14.66 -3.22
CA LEU A 130 -0.44 15.77 -4.15
C LEU A 130 -1.90 16.05 -4.54
N ILE A 131 -2.83 15.11 -4.32
CA ILE A 131 -4.29 15.32 -4.57
C ILE A 131 -5.03 15.84 -3.31
N LEU A 132 -4.46 15.68 -2.11
CA LEU A 132 -5.04 16.13 -0.84
C LEU A 132 -4.58 17.52 -0.27
N PRO A 133 -4.09 18.52 -1.05
CA PRO A 133 -3.59 19.78 -0.47
C PRO A 133 -4.57 20.52 0.45
N GLU A 134 -5.88 20.44 0.22
CA GLU A 134 -6.88 21.26 0.94
C GLU A 134 -7.08 20.87 2.42
N MET A 135 -6.61 19.71 2.88
CA MET A 135 -6.85 19.24 4.26
C MET A 135 -5.65 19.35 5.20
N GLN A 136 -4.50 19.84 4.75
CA GLN A 136 -3.28 19.90 5.57
C GLN A 136 -2.89 21.32 6.05
N ALA A 137 -3.57 22.36 5.55
CA ALA A 137 -3.36 23.74 5.97
C ALA A 137 -3.91 24.07 7.38
N GLU A 138 -4.72 23.20 8.00
CA GLU A 138 -5.36 23.45 9.32
C GLU A 138 -4.59 22.85 10.51
N LYS A 139 -3.48 22.14 10.29
CA LYS A 139 -2.70 21.51 11.38
C LYS A 139 -1.50 22.33 11.87
N ILE A 140 -1.32 23.54 11.36
CA ILE A 140 -0.25 24.46 11.78
C ILE A 140 -0.85 25.81 12.15
N ASP A 141 -1.62 25.84 13.23
CA ASP A 141 -1.93 27.04 14.02
C ASP A 141 -1.99 26.67 15.52
#